data_AF-A0A930T5K2-F1
#
_entry.id   AF-A0A930T5K2-F1
#
_cell.length_a   1.000
_cell.length_b   1.000
_cell.length_c   1.000
_cell.angle_alpha   90.00
_cell.angle_beta   90.00
_cell.angle_gamma   90.00
#
_symmetry.space_group_name_H-M   'P 1'
#
loop_
_entity.id
_entity.type
_entity.pdbx_description
1 polymer ?
#
loop_
_entity_poly.entity_id
_entity_poly.type
_entity_poly.pdbx_seq_one_letter_code
_entity_poly.pdbx_strand_id
1 'polypeptide(L)'
;MKFSTALHDLIIQDSKINQVPEFVIGGNLKDENHAQRRMQPRAIDVNMIKVALAYGEFAFYSRALTWTLLDKCLRNTVYELWTGNLRGLRIIARATDTEESLMICTVYWDFDLTN
;
A
#
# COMPACT_ATOMS: atom_id res chain seq x y z
N MET A 1 -21.76 -4.32 -5.58
CA MET A 1 -20.46 -4.71 -6.19
C MET A 1 -19.48 -4.98 -5.07
N LYS A 2 -18.70 -6.06 -5.09
CA LYS A 2 -17.70 -6.32 -4.04
C LYS A 2 -16.54 -5.32 -4.21
N PHE A 3 -16.14 -4.66 -3.11
CA PHE A 3 -15.12 -3.62 -3.09
C PHE A 3 -13.86 -3.99 -3.91
N SER A 4 -13.29 -5.17 -3.68
CA SER A 4 -12.05 -5.59 -4.35
C SER A 4 -12.18 -5.69 -5.88
N THR A 5 -13.36 -6.06 -6.40
CA THR A 5 -13.60 -6.11 -7.85
C THR A 5 -13.66 -4.70 -8.43
N ALA A 6 -14.42 -3.80 -7.79
CA ALA A 6 -14.52 -2.42 -8.24
C ALA A 6 -13.15 -1.70 -8.19
N LEU A 7 -12.37 -1.96 -7.14
CA LEU A 7 -11.02 -1.43 -6.99
C LEU A 7 -10.09 -1.91 -8.10
N HIS A 8 -10.18 -3.19 -8.47
CA HIS A 8 -9.37 -3.75 -9.55
C HIS A 8 -9.64 -3.06 -10.89
N ASP A 9 -10.91 -2.84 -11.21
CA ASP A 9 -11.32 -2.20 -12.46
C ASP A 9 -10.82 -0.75 -12.55
N LEU A 10 -10.85 0.01 -11.45
CA LEU A 10 -10.29 1.37 -11.42
C LEU A 10 -8.78 1.38 -11.57
N ILE A 11 -8.06 0.46 -10.92
CA ILE A 11 -6.60 0.40 -11.00
C ILE A 11 -6.12 0.18 -12.43
N ILE A 12 -6.81 -0.66 -13.21
CA ILE A 12 -6.43 -0.92 -14.61
C ILE A 12 -6.45 0.36 -15.45
N GLN A 13 -7.29 1.33 -15.11
CA GLN A 13 -7.48 2.57 -15.84
C GLN A 13 -6.59 3.73 -15.34
N ASP A 14 -5.94 3.56 -14.18
CA ASP A 14 -5.17 4.62 -13.52
C ASP A 14 -3.69 4.62 -13.97
N SER A 15 -3.33 5.64 -14.75
CA SER A 15 -1.96 5.81 -15.25
C SER A 15 -0.92 6.04 -14.16
N LYS A 16 -1.30 6.55 -12.98
CA LYS A 16 -0.39 6.76 -11.86
C LYS A 16 0.04 5.44 -11.23
N ILE A 17 -0.85 4.45 -11.21
CA ILE A 17 -0.53 3.11 -10.70
C ILE A 17 0.52 2.42 -11.58
N ASN A 18 0.53 2.71 -12.88
CA ASN A 18 1.54 2.17 -13.80
C ASN A 18 2.96 2.69 -13.53
N GLN A 19 3.10 3.75 -12.71
CA GLN A 19 4.39 4.30 -12.28
C GLN A 19 4.86 3.72 -10.95
N VAL A 20 4.05 2.88 -10.30
CA VAL A 20 4.45 2.21 -9.06
C VAL A 20 5.61 1.25 -9.38
N PRO A 21 6.73 1.31 -8.63
CA PRO A 21 7.84 0.40 -8.83
C PRO A 21 7.39 -1.06 -8.66
N GLU A 22 8.09 -1.97 -9.32
CA GLU A 22 7.87 -3.39 -9.09
C GLU A 22 8.07 -3.70 -7.60
N PHE A 23 7.25 -4.58 -7.05
CA PHE A 23 7.38 -4.97 -5.65
C PHE A 23 7.05 -6.44 -5.42
N VAL A 24 7.71 -6.99 -4.40
CA VAL A 24 7.45 -8.33 -3.88
C VAL A 24 6.94 -8.25 -2.45
N ILE A 25 6.01 -9.13 -2.10
CA ILE A 25 5.56 -9.29 -0.72
C ILE A 25 6.50 -10.25 -0.02
N GLY A 26 7.20 -9.77 1.01
CA GLY A 26 8.15 -10.56 1.76
C GLY A 26 8.06 -10.33 3.26
N GLY A 27 9.22 -10.33 3.89
CA GLY A 27 9.35 -10.18 5.33
C GLY A 27 10.80 -9.93 5.72
N ASN A 28 11.20 -10.44 6.87
CA ASN A 28 12.58 -10.35 7.33
C ASN A 28 13.26 -11.73 7.28
N LEU A 29 14.58 -11.78 7.50
CA LEU A 29 15.36 -13.03 7.47
C LEU A 29 14.85 -14.12 8.44
N LYS A 30 14.07 -13.74 9.47
CA LYS A 30 13.50 -14.67 10.46
C LYS A 30 12.08 -15.09 10.12
N ASP A 31 11.43 -14.41 9.17
CA ASP A 31 10.02 -14.55 8.82
C ASP A 31 9.78 -13.99 7.41
N GLU A 32 10.04 -14.82 6.40
CA GLU A 32 9.93 -14.44 4.98
C GLU A 32 8.49 -14.10 4.57
N ASN A 33 7.50 -14.69 5.25
CA ASN A 33 6.08 -14.51 4.95
C ASN A 33 5.40 -13.50 5.89
N HIS A 34 6.18 -12.65 6.57
CA HIS A 34 5.65 -11.70 7.57
C HIS A 34 4.52 -10.83 7.00
N ALA A 35 4.77 -10.14 5.88
CA ALA A 35 3.78 -9.24 5.29
C ALA A 35 2.54 -10.00 4.82
N GLN A 36 2.71 -11.18 4.21
CA GLN A 36 1.59 -12.03 3.78
C GLN A 36 0.70 -12.42 4.97
N ARG A 37 1.29 -12.82 6.09
CA ARG A 37 0.54 -13.14 7.32
C ARG A 37 -0.14 -11.92 7.94
N ARG A 38 0.39 -10.72 7.73
CA ARG A 38 -0.26 -9.47 8.17
C ARG A 38 -1.45 -9.09 7.28
N MET A 39 -1.34 -9.32 5.97
CA MET A 39 -2.37 -9.03 4.97
C MET A 39 -3.67 -9.81 5.22
N GLN A 40 -3.55 -11.14 5.40
CA GLN A 40 -4.70 -12.06 5.48
C GLN A 40 -5.76 -11.67 6.53
N PRO A 41 -5.43 -11.56 7.84
CA PRO A 41 -6.43 -11.21 8.86
C PRO A 41 -6.90 -9.75 8.77
N ARG A 42 -6.21 -8.90 7.99
CA ARG A 42 -6.53 -7.47 7.81
C ARG A 42 -7.31 -7.20 6.53
N ALA A 43 -7.59 -8.24 5.74
CA ALA A 43 -8.21 -8.15 4.43
C ALA A 43 -7.52 -7.13 3.49
N ILE A 44 -6.19 -7.03 3.59
CA ILE A 44 -5.38 -6.17 2.72
C ILE A 44 -4.98 -6.97 1.50
N ASP A 45 -5.29 -6.46 0.31
CA ASP A 45 -4.92 -7.08 -0.96
C ASP A 45 -3.84 -6.26 -1.70
N VAL A 46 -3.30 -6.84 -2.79
CA VAL A 46 -2.24 -6.24 -3.60
C VAL A 46 -2.70 -4.94 -4.27
N ASN A 47 -3.98 -4.83 -4.62
CA ASN A 47 -4.54 -3.64 -5.26
C ASN A 47 -4.53 -2.46 -4.28
N MET A 48 -4.88 -2.69 -3.02
CA MET A 48 -4.76 -1.67 -1.98
C MET A 48 -3.31 -1.21 -1.78
N ILE A 49 -2.34 -2.14 -1.81
CA ILE A 49 -0.91 -1.81 -1.70
C ILE A 49 -0.48 -0.90 -2.87
N LYS A 50 -0.90 -1.21 -4.11
CA LYS A 50 -0.61 -0.36 -5.28
C LYS A 50 -1.13 1.06 -5.10
N VAL A 51 -2.36 1.22 -4.62
CA VAL A 51 -2.93 2.54 -4.33
C VAL A 51 -2.10 3.27 -3.28
N ALA A 52 -1.69 2.59 -2.21
CA ALA A 52 -0.85 3.19 -1.17
C ALA A 52 0.52 3.63 -1.69
N LEU A 53 1.16 2.84 -2.55
CA LEU A 53 2.45 3.22 -3.15
C LEU A 53 2.31 4.40 -4.12
N ALA A 54 1.19 4.51 -4.85
CA ALA A 54 0.97 5.60 -5.82
C ALA A 54 0.49 6.91 -5.18
N TYR A 55 -0.34 6.85 -4.13
CA TYR A 55 -1.03 8.02 -3.59
C TYR A 55 -0.68 8.31 -2.12
N GLY A 56 -0.14 7.35 -1.39
CA GLY A 56 0.18 7.51 0.02
C GLY A 56 1.23 8.58 0.26
N GLU A 57 1.13 9.22 1.42
CA GLU A 57 2.16 10.13 1.91
C GLU A 57 3.42 9.30 2.20
N PHE A 58 4.49 9.65 1.48
CA PHE A 58 5.79 9.01 1.61
C PHE A 58 6.57 9.60 2.78
N ALA A 59 7.18 8.73 3.57
CA ALA A 59 8.13 9.08 4.59
C ALA A 59 9.30 8.09 4.59
N PHE A 60 10.51 8.61 4.81
CA PHE A 60 11.70 7.80 5.03
C PHE A 60 12.21 8.00 6.45
N TYR A 61 12.11 6.96 7.28
CA TYR A 61 12.58 7.00 8.67
C TYR A 61 13.21 5.67 9.06
N SER A 62 14.28 5.72 9.86
CA SER A 62 15.01 4.53 10.35
C SER A 62 15.34 3.50 9.27
N ARG A 63 15.72 3.97 8.06
CA ARG A 63 16.04 3.16 6.87
C ARG A 63 14.86 2.34 6.30
N ALA A 64 13.63 2.73 6.61
CA ALA A 64 12.43 2.13 6.05
C ALA A 64 11.68 3.12 5.15
N LEU A 65 11.27 2.64 3.99
CA LEU A 65 10.41 3.37 3.06
C LEU A 65 8.96 3.14 3.52
N THR A 66 8.26 4.21 3.87
CA THR A 66 6.90 4.12 4.43
C THR A 66 5.92 4.93 3.59
N TRP A 67 4.78 4.33 3.27
CA TRP A 67 3.65 5.02 2.65
C TRP A 67 2.44 4.89 3.54
N THR A 68 1.70 5.98 3.72
CA THR A 68 0.46 5.98 4.50
C THR A 68 -0.65 6.61 3.68
N LEU A 69 -1.75 5.90 3.44
CA LEU A 69 -2.94 6.47 2.83
C LEU A 69 -3.71 7.28 3.86
N LEU A 70 -3.73 8.59 3.68
CA LEU A 70 -4.52 9.52 4.48
C LEU A 70 -5.71 10.05 3.67
N ASP A 71 -6.70 10.62 4.33
CA ASP A 71 -7.88 11.18 3.67
C ASP A 71 -7.48 12.25 2.64
N LYS A 72 -6.49 13.10 2.97
CA LYS A 72 -5.92 14.10 2.05
C LYS A 72 -5.27 13.50 0.79
N CYS A 73 -4.75 12.26 0.86
CA CYS A 73 -4.13 11.57 -0.28
C CYS A 73 -5.16 11.11 -1.32
N LEU A 74 -6.38 10.84 -0.86
CA LEU A 74 -7.45 10.29 -1.69
C LEU A 74 -8.41 11.38 -2.21
N ARG A 75 -8.40 12.57 -1.60
CA ARG A 75 -9.23 13.71 -2.00
C ARG A 75 -8.95 14.10 -3.46
N ASN A 76 -10.01 14.36 -4.22
CA ASN A 76 -9.98 14.68 -5.65
C ASN A 76 -9.34 13.57 -6.51
N THR A 77 -9.33 12.33 -6.02
CA THR A 77 -8.91 11.15 -6.81
C THR A 77 -10.11 10.25 -7.08
N VAL A 78 -9.97 9.33 -8.02
CA VAL A 78 -11.00 8.31 -8.29
C VAL A 78 -11.26 7.38 -7.10
N TYR A 79 -10.37 7.36 -6.10
CA TYR A 79 -10.47 6.54 -4.90
C TYR A 79 -11.14 7.26 -3.72
N GLU A 80 -11.55 8.52 -3.85
CA GLU A 80 -12.15 9.31 -2.77
C GLU A 80 -13.41 8.64 -2.19
N LEU A 81 -14.21 7.99 -3.05
CA LEU A 81 -15.40 7.21 -2.67
C LEU A 81 -15.07 6.02 -1.75
N TRP A 82 -13.81 5.61 -1.68
CA TRP A 82 -13.32 4.50 -0.88
C TRP A 82 -12.38 4.93 0.24
N THR A 83 -12.38 6.22 0.59
CA THR A 83 -11.62 6.73 1.73
C THR A 83 -11.85 5.90 2.99
N GLY A 84 -13.10 5.53 3.30
CA GLY A 84 -13.41 4.67 4.45
C GLY A 84 -12.79 3.27 4.42
N ASN A 85 -12.49 2.75 3.23
CA ASN A 85 -11.88 1.43 3.01
C ASN A 85 -10.36 1.46 2.92
N LEU A 86 -9.78 2.61 2.54
CA LEU A 86 -8.36 2.76 2.21
C LEU A 86 -7.58 3.61 3.20
N ARG A 87 -8.26 4.48 3.97
CA ARG A 87 -7.61 5.35 4.95
C ARG A 87 -6.89 4.56 6.03
N GLY A 88 -5.75 5.07 6.46
CA GLY A 88 -4.89 4.45 7.44
C GLY A 88 -4.08 3.28 6.89
N LEU A 89 -4.18 2.89 5.61
CA LEU A 89 -3.33 1.82 5.09
C LEU A 89 -1.88 2.29 5.12
N ARG A 90 -1.06 1.60 5.93
CA ARG A 90 0.37 1.85 6.03
C ARG A 90 1.17 0.68 5.49
N ILE A 91 2.10 1.00 4.59
CA ILE A 91 3.02 0.08 3.96
C ILE A 91 4.43 0.43 4.42
N ILE A 92 5.17 -0.58 4.87
CA ILE A 92 6.60 -0.44 5.18
C ILE A 92 7.38 -1.37 4.26
N ALA A 93 8.32 -0.79 3.52
CA ALA A 93 9.15 -1.48 2.55
C ALA A 93 10.63 -1.11 2.69
N ARG A 94 11.45 -1.85 1.97
CA ARG A 94 12.87 -1.56 1.72
C ARG A 94 13.16 -1.71 0.24
N ALA A 95 14.16 -0.97 -0.25
CA ALA A 95 14.72 -1.24 -1.57
C ALA A 95 15.32 -2.65 -1.61
N THR A 96 15.19 -3.34 -2.74
CA THR A 96 15.92 -4.58 -3.00
C THR A 96 17.36 -4.27 -3.41
N ASP A 97 18.21 -5.28 -3.40
CA ASP A 97 19.62 -5.16 -3.83
C ASP A 97 19.77 -4.72 -5.29
N THR A 98 18.71 -4.90 -6.10
CA THR A 98 18.65 -4.47 -7.50
C THR A 98 18.21 -3.01 -7.68
N GLU A 99 17.98 -2.25 -6.61
CA GLU A 99 17.50 -0.84 -6.54
C GLU A 99 16.21 -0.48 -7.33
N GLU A 100 15.78 -1.31 -8.27
CA GLU A 100 14.63 -1.09 -9.16
C GLU A 100 13.31 -1.64 -8.60
N SER A 101 13.35 -2.38 -7.49
CA SER A 101 12.15 -2.99 -6.89
C SER A 101 12.07 -2.80 -5.37
N LEU A 102 10.86 -2.92 -4.84
CA LEU A 102 10.57 -2.82 -3.41
C LEU A 102 10.28 -4.19 -2.82
N MET A 103 10.81 -4.45 -1.62
CA MET A 103 10.33 -5.54 -0.78
C MET A 103 9.39 -4.98 0.28
N ILE A 104 8.11 -5.35 0.21
CA ILE A 104 7.12 -5.02 1.23
C ILE A 104 7.35 -5.92 2.45
N CYS A 105 7.79 -5.32 3.56
CA CYS A 105 8.17 -6.05 4.77
C CYS A 105 7.00 -6.20 5.75
N THR A 106 6.09 -5.23 5.80
CA THR A 106 4.88 -5.31 6.62
C THR A 106 3.82 -4.34 6.12
N VAL A 107 2.56 -4.64 6.45
CA VAL A 107 1.39 -3.81 6.16
C VAL A 107 0.45 -3.82 7.36
N TYR A 108 -0.20 -2.70 7.63
CA TYR A 108 -1.22 -2.61 8.67
C TYR A 108 -2.10 -1.38 8.49
N TRP A 109 -3.23 -1.38 9.20
CA TRP A 109 -4.09 -0.21 9.33
C TRP A 109 -3.66 0.62 10.53
N ASP A 110 -3.31 1.87 10.28
CA ASP A 110 -2.92 2.89 11.25
C ASP A 110 -4.04 3.92 11.35
N PHE A 111 -5.01 3.66 12.22
CA PHE A 111 -6.22 4.49 12.34
C PHE A 111 -6.01 5.77 13.16
N ASP A 112 -4.89 5.87 13.88
CA ASP A 112 -4.58 7.01 14.75
C ASP A 112 -4.07 8.22 13.96
N LEU A 113 -3.68 8.02 12.69
CA LEU A 113 -3.14 9.07 11.81
C LEU A 113 -4.20 9.86 11.02
N THR A 114 -5.44 9.92 11.51
CA THR A 114 -6.53 10.63 10.81
C THR A 114 -6.33 12.15 10.82
N ASN A 115 -5.73 12.69 9.76
CA ASN A 115 -5.72 14.12 9.40
C ASN A 115 -6.04 14.30 7.91
#